data_AF-A0A7Z9PSL8-F1
#
_entry.id   AF-A0A7Z9PSL8-F1
#
_cell.length_a   1.000
_cell.length_b   1.000
_cell.length_c   1.000
_cell.angle_alpha   90.00
_cell.angle_beta   90.00
_cell.angle_gamma   90.00
#
_symmetry.space_group_name_H-M   'P 1'
#
loop_
_entity.id
_entity.type
_entity.pdbx_description
1 polymer ?
#
loop_
_entity_poly.entity_id
_entity_poly.type
_entity_poly.pdbx_seq_one_letter_code
_entity_poly.pdbx_strand_id
1 'polypeptide(L)'
;MRNQDIRTGLIAFLLMLLVGSTAWADTEACVVCSVNQGVIHLEDCPLKERLGTETFYFCKQGCRDEFLSDPESWSRKFAALKTDTTQAEAGSLPDFRFPLEPIGSLSRADLKGKVVVINMWATWCAPC
;
A
#
# COMPACT_ATOMS: atom_id res chain seq x y z
N MET A 1 25.66 3.68 53.69
CA MET A 1 25.64 4.04 52.24
C MET A 1 24.80 3.02 51.48
N ARG A 2 23.49 2.99 51.71
CA ARG A 2 22.55 1.94 51.26
C ARG A 2 21.26 2.57 50.72
N ASN A 3 21.41 3.53 49.79
CA ASN A 3 20.29 4.32 49.25
C ASN A 3 20.47 4.70 47.77
N GLN A 4 21.52 4.22 47.08
CA GLN A 4 21.72 4.46 45.65
C GLN A 4 21.30 3.28 44.76
N ASP A 5 21.34 2.04 45.25
CA ASP A 5 20.97 0.87 44.43
C ASP A 5 19.45 0.73 44.23
N ILE A 6 18.65 1.10 45.24
CA ILE A 6 17.17 1.00 45.17
C ILE A 6 16.58 2.06 44.23
N ARG A 7 17.15 3.27 44.23
CA ARG A 7 16.69 4.38 43.36
C ARG A 7 16.99 4.10 41.89
N THR A 8 18.14 3.47 41.61
CA THR A 8 18.53 3.10 40.24
C THR A 8 17.65 1.97 39.69
N GLY A 9 17.31 0.97 40.53
CA GLY A 9 16.40 -0.11 40.15
C GLY A 9 14.97 0.35 39.89
N LEU A 10 14.43 1.27 40.71
CA LEU A 10 13.06 1.75 40.56
C LEU A 10 12.87 2.61 39.30
N ILE A 11 13.88 3.42 38.94
CA ILE A 11 13.86 4.25 37.72
C ILE A 11 13.95 3.37 36.46
N ALA A 12 14.79 2.33 36.48
CA ALA A 12 14.88 1.38 35.36
C ALA A 12 13.58 0.58 35.16
N PHE A 13 12.92 0.18 36.25
CA PHE A 13 11.65 -0.55 36.19
C PHE A 13 10.48 0.32 35.71
N LEU A 14 10.45 1.61 36.08
CA LEU A 14 9.44 2.57 35.61
C LEU A 14 9.62 2.93 34.12
N LEU A 15 10.85 2.98 33.62
CA LEU A 15 11.13 3.20 32.19
C LEU A 15 10.71 2.01 31.31
N MET A 16 10.79 0.78 31.82
CA MET A 16 10.30 -0.42 31.10
C MET A 16 8.78 -0.48 30.94
N LEU A 17 8.01 0.18 31.81
CA LEU A 17 6.54 0.17 31.75
C LEU A 17 5.93 1.22 30.82
N LEU A 18 6.71 2.20 30.36
CA LEU A 18 6.24 3.25 29.43
C LEU A 18 6.47 2.92 27.95
N VAL A 19 7.28 1.91 27.64
CA VAL A 19 7.37 1.34 26.29
C VAL A 19 6.36 0.21 26.17
N GLY A 20 5.11 0.50 26.57
CA GLY A 20 3.97 -0.33 26.22
C GLY A 20 3.88 -0.37 24.71
N SER A 21 4.27 -1.51 24.15
CA SER A 21 4.26 -1.82 22.73
C SER A 21 2.90 -1.46 22.16
N THR A 22 2.82 -0.32 21.48
CA THR A 22 1.66 -0.05 20.65
C THR A 22 1.81 -0.97 19.45
N ALA A 23 1.14 -2.12 19.51
CA ALA A 23 0.93 -2.98 18.36
C ALA A 23 -0.12 -2.29 17.49
N TRP A 24 0.31 -1.27 16.75
CA TRP A 24 -0.49 -0.74 15.64
C TRP A 24 -0.57 -1.87 14.63
N ALA A 25 -1.78 -2.27 14.22
CA ALA A 25 -1.93 -3.21 13.13
C ALA A 25 -1.32 -2.56 11.88
N ASP A 26 -0.29 -3.19 11.31
CA ASP A 26 0.33 -2.69 10.10
C ASP A 26 -0.71 -2.79 8.96
N THR A 27 -1.06 -1.66 8.35
CA THR A 27 -1.95 -1.61 7.19
C THR A 27 -1.19 -2.17 5.99
N GLU A 28 -1.49 -3.41 5.62
CA GLU A 28 -0.75 -4.20 4.63
C GLU A 28 -1.71 -4.86 3.65
N ALA A 29 -1.20 -5.32 2.50
CA ALA A 29 -2.03 -5.96 1.50
C ALA A 29 -2.27 -7.44 1.82
N CYS A 30 -3.55 -7.82 2.02
CA CYS A 30 -3.92 -9.23 2.14
C CYS A 30 -3.72 -9.93 0.79
N VAL A 31 -2.88 -10.97 0.76
CA VAL A 31 -2.50 -11.69 -0.47
C VAL A 31 -3.71 -12.27 -1.19
N VAL A 32 -4.55 -12.99 -0.45
CA VAL A 32 -5.71 -13.72 -1.00
C VAL A 32 -6.79 -12.77 -1.47
N CYS A 33 -7.15 -11.77 -0.64
CA CYS A 33 -8.13 -10.76 -1.03
C CYS A 33 -7.66 -10.00 -2.27
N SER A 34 -6.40 -9.57 -2.30
CA SER A 34 -5.86 -8.82 -3.42
C SER A 34 -5.90 -9.63 -4.72
N VAL A 35 -5.46 -10.89 -4.68
CA VAL A 35 -5.50 -11.78 -5.84
C VAL A 35 -6.94 -12.04 -6.30
N ASN A 36 -7.89 -12.27 -5.39
CA ASN A 36 -9.27 -12.54 -5.75
C ASN A 36 -10.02 -11.31 -6.30
N GLN A 37 -9.68 -10.12 -5.83
CA GLN A 37 -10.25 -8.86 -6.31
C GLN A 37 -9.53 -8.32 -7.56
N GLY A 38 -8.34 -8.82 -7.87
CA GLY A 38 -7.52 -8.32 -8.98
C GLY A 38 -6.95 -6.92 -8.74
N VAL A 39 -6.83 -6.49 -7.48
CA VAL A 39 -6.28 -5.19 -7.10
C VAL A 39 -5.57 -5.29 -5.76
N ILE A 40 -4.49 -4.54 -5.56
CA ILE A 40 -3.81 -4.47 -4.26
C ILE A 40 -4.70 -3.71 -3.28
N HIS A 41 -5.25 -4.44 -2.31
CA HIS A 41 -6.15 -3.91 -1.28
C HIS A 41 -5.41 -3.83 0.06
N LEU A 42 -5.22 -2.61 0.58
CA LEU A 42 -4.55 -2.35 1.86
C LEU A 42 -5.57 -2.38 3.00
N GLU A 43 -5.34 -3.23 4.00
CA GLU A 43 -6.24 -3.40 5.14
C GLU A 43 -5.48 -3.85 6.40
N ASP A 44 -6.17 -3.87 7.54
CA ASP A 44 -5.60 -4.36 8.79
C ASP A 44 -5.35 -5.87 8.70
N CYS A 45 -4.08 -6.26 8.59
CA CYS A 45 -3.67 -7.65 8.42
C CYS A 45 -2.88 -8.16 9.64
N PRO A 46 -3.55 -8.61 10.72
CA PRO A 46 -2.87 -9.03 11.95
C PRO A 46 -2.09 -10.35 11.80
N LEU A 47 -2.39 -11.15 10.77
CA LEU A 47 -1.74 -12.43 10.53
C LEU A 47 -0.70 -12.30 9.42
N LYS A 48 0.41 -13.01 9.58
CA LYS A 48 1.48 -13.07 8.58
C LYS A 48 2.14 -14.44 8.51
N GLU A 49 2.62 -14.78 7.33
CA GLU A 49 3.35 -16.00 7.04
C GLU A 49 4.60 -15.67 6.23
N ARG A 50 5.72 -16.32 6.51
CA ARG A 50 6.99 -16.04 5.83
C ARG A 50 7.37 -17.20 4.92
N LEU A 51 7.57 -16.91 3.64
CA LEU A 51 8.10 -17.87 2.66
C LEU A 51 9.40 -17.33 2.08
N GLY A 52 10.52 -17.97 2.45
CA GLY A 52 11.84 -17.52 2.05
C GLY A 52 12.15 -16.12 2.60
N THR A 53 12.36 -15.16 1.71
CA THR A 53 12.60 -13.76 2.06
C THR A 53 11.34 -12.91 2.16
N GLU A 54 10.22 -13.39 1.61
CA GLU A 54 8.97 -12.65 1.52
C GLU A 54 8.07 -12.93 2.73
N THR A 55 7.40 -11.87 3.18
CA THR A 55 6.36 -11.95 4.22
C THR A 55 5.02 -11.64 3.56
N PHE A 56 4.07 -12.52 3.77
CA PHE A 56 2.71 -12.44 3.26
C PHE A 56 1.76 -12.14 4.41
N TYR A 57 0.81 -11.23 4.19
CA TYR A 57 -0.10 -10.73 5.21
C TYR A 57 -1.55 -11.17 4.92
N PHE A 58 -2.35 -11.31 5.98
CA PHE A 58 -3.73 -11.78 5.90
C PHE A 58 -4.65 -11.04 6.88
N CYS A 59 -5.82 -10.63 6.40
CA CYS A 59 -6.84 -9.95 7.21
C CYS A 59 -7.54 -10.87 8.21
N LYS A 60 -7.64 -12.18 7.91
CA LYS A 60 -8.30 -13.18 8.76
C LYS A 60 -7.70 -14.58 8.56
N GLN A 61 -7.98 -15.48 9.51
CA GLN A 61 -7.45 -16.83 9.49
C GLN A 61 -7.84 -17.62 8.24
N GLY A 62 -9.09 -17.46 7.75
CA GLY A 62 -9.52 -18.13 6.52
C GLY A 62 -8.67 -17.77 5.29
N CYS A 63 -8.22 -16.53 5.16
CA CYS A 63 -7.32 -16.14 4.06
C CYS A 63 -5.92 -16.73 4.23
N ARG A 64 -5.42 -16.85 5.46
CA ARG A 64 -4.16 -17.55 5.74
C ARG A 64 -4.27 -19.03 5.35
N ASP A 65 -5.34 -19.69 5.76
CA ASP A 65 -5.53 -21.12 5.51
C ASP A 65 -5.72 -21.41 4.02
N GLU A 66 -6.45 -20.54 3.30
CA GLU A 66 -6.57 -20.61 1.84
C GLU A 66 -5.21 -20.41 1.14
N PHE A 67 -4.40 -19.45 1.59
CA PHE A 67 -3.05 -19.29 1.08
C PHE A 67 -2.18 -20.53 1.33
N LEU A 68 -2.27 -21.12 2.52
CA LEU A 68 -1.52 -22.30 2.91
C LEU A 68 -1.92 -23.57 2.15
N SER A 69 -3.09 -23.59 1.50
CA SER A 69 -3.49 -24.71 0.65
C SER A 69 -2.61 -24.87 -0.60
N ASP A 70 -2.06 -23.76 -1.13
CA ASP A 70 -1.13 -23.75 -2.26
C ASP A 70 -0.30 -22.45 -2.29
N PRO A 71 0.72 -22.32 -1.41
CA PRO A 71 1.47 -21.09 -1.25
C PRO A 71 2.20 -20.64 -2.51
N GLU A 72 2.68 -21.57 -3.34
CA GLU A 72 3.41 -21.26 -4.57
C GLU A 72 2.50 -20.69 -5.66
N SER A 73 1.28 -21.18 -5.80
CA SER A 73 0.29 -20.61 -6.72
C SER A 73 -0.15 -19.23 -6.27
N TRP A 74 -0.48 -19.05 -5.00
CA TRP A 74 -0.92 -17.76 -4.47
C TRP A 74 0.17 -16.70 -4.50
N SER A 75 1.41 -17.03 -4.10
CA SER A 75 2.56 -16.11 -4.17
C SER A 75 2.83 -15.65 -5.60
N ARG A 76 2.81 -16.56 -6.58
CA ARG A 76 2.97 -16.20 -8.01
C ARG A 76 1.87 -15.29 -8.53
N LYS A 77 0.60 -15.59 -8.21
CA LYS A 77 -0.53 -14.73 -8.60
C LYS A 77 -0.40 -13.34 -7.99
N PHE A 78 0.01 -13.25 -6.73
CA PHE A 78 0.17 -11.99 -6.04
C PHE A 78 1.37 -11.19 -6.56
N ALA A 79 2.48 -11.85 -6.89
CA ALA A 79 3.60 -11.23 -7.56
C ALA A 79 3.20 -10.66 -8.93
N ALA A 80 2.44 -11.44 -9.73
CA ALA A 80 1.90 -11.00 -11.01
C ALA A 80 1.00 -9.75 -10.86
N LEU A 81 0.14 -9.73 -9.85
CA LEU A 81 -0.73 -8.58 -9.55
C LEU A 81 0.08 -7.34 -9.16
N LYS A 82 1.12 -7.50 -8.32
CA LYS A 82 2.03 -6.41 -7.97
C LYS A 82 2.77 -5.85 -9.19
N THR A 83 3.18 -6.72 -10.12
CA THR A 83 3.84 -6.29 -11.37
C THR A 83 2.89 -5.63 -12.36
N ASP A 84 1.60 -6.01 -12.39
CA ASP A 84 0.60 -5.35 -13.23
C ASP A 84 0.22 -3.96 -12.69
N THR A 85 0.39 -3.77 -11.37
CA THR A 85 0.33 -2.44 -10.72
C THR A 85 1.66 -1.68 -10.84
N THR A 86 2.57 -2.07 -11.74
CA THR A 86 3.66 -1.19 -12.13
C THR A 86 3.02 -0.01 -12.85
N GLN A 87 2.80 1.06 -12.09
CA GLN A 87 2.58 2.41 -12.55
C GLN A 87 3.23 2.56 -13.92
N ALA A 88 2.41 2.71 -14.97
CA ALA A 88 2.87 2.83 -16.34
C ALA A 88 4.12 3.72 -16.31
N GLU A 89 5.27 3.17 -16.75
CA GLU A 89 6.49 3.95 -16.80
C GLU A 89 6.11 5.28 -17.44
N ALA A 90 6.37 6.37 -16.74
CA ALA A 90 6.08 7.70 -17.24
C ALA A 90 6.94 7.91 -18.49
N GLY A 91 6.42 7.45 -19.62
CA GLY A 91 7.03 7.65 -20.92
C GLY A 91 7.04 9.13 -21.24
N SER A 92 7.78 9.51 -22.27
CA SER A 92 7.66 10.86 -22.79
C SER A 92 6.21 11.10 -23.19
N LEU A 93 5.60 12.17 -22.67
CA LEU A 93 4.28 12.63 -23.12
C LEU A 93 4.30 12.71 -24.66
N PRO A 94 3.47 11.92 -25.37
CA PRO A 94 3.47 11.92 -26.83
C PRO A 94 3.02 13.27 -27.37
N ASP A 95 3.41 13.58 -28.61
CA ASP A 95 2.86 14.73 -29.30
C ASP A 95 1.36 14.51 -29.56
N PHE A 96 0.55 15.41 -29.01
CA PHE A 96 -0.88 15.46 -29.24
C PHE A 96 -1.33 16.88 -29.57
N ARG A 97 -2.48 16.97 -30.24
CA ARG A 97 -3.20 18.21 -30.44
C ARG A 97 -4.69 17.94 -30.32
N PHE A 98 -5.29 18.43 -29.25
CA PHE A 98 -6.72 18.32 -29.01
C PHE A 98 -7.42 19.61 -29.42
N PRO A 99 -8.44 19.56 -30.29
CA PRO A 99 -9.34 20.68 -30.47
C PRO A 99 -10.17 20.86 -29.18
N LEU A 100 -10.12 22.04 -28.59
CA LEU A 100 -10.92 22.42 -27.44
C LEU A 100 -11.80 23.58 -27.84
N GLU A 101 -13.06 23.31 -28.15
CA GLU A 101 -14.01 24.39 -28.43
C GLU A 101 -14.58 24.94 -27.12
N PRO A 102 -14.78 26.27 -26.99
CA PRO A 102 -14.56 27.33 -27.99
C PRO A 102 -13.13 27.93 -27.99
N ILE A 103 -12.22 27.38 -27.18
CA ILE A 103 -10.93 28.01 -26.82
C ILE A 103 -9.77 27.75 -27.81
N GLY A 104 -9.99 26.93 -28.85
CA GLY A 104 -9.03 26.63 -29.90
C GLY A 104 -8.47 25.21 -29.81
N SER A 105 -7.18 25.05 -29.53
CA SER A 105 -6.52 23.74 -29.47
C SER A 105 -5.46 23.68 -28.38
N LEU A 106 -5.34 22.55 -27.69
CA LEU A 106 -4.32 22.26 -26.70
C LEU A 106 -3.32 21.24 -27.24
N SER A 107 -2.03 21.53 -27.11
CA SER A 107 -0.95 20.62 -27.50
C SER A 107 0.03 20.34 -26.35
N ARG A 108 0.87 19.33 -26.52
CA ARG A 108 1.97 19.03 -25.58
C ARG A 108 2.88 20.24 -25.34
N ALA A 109 3.16 21.03 -26.38
CA ALA A 109 4.03 22.20 -26.28
C ALA A 109 3.46 23.25 -25.30
N ASP A 110 2.14 23.38 -25.25
CA ASP A 110 1.45 24.35 -24.39
C ASP A 110 1.51 23.99 -22.90
N LEU A 111 1.74 22.71 -22.59
CA LEU A 111 1.84 22.16 -21.24
C LEU A 111 3.28 22.05 -20.72
N LYS A 112 4.29 22.21 -21.58
CA LYS A 112 5.69 22.03 -21.20
C LYS A 112 6.10 23.01 -20.10
N GLY A 113 6.59 22.49 -18.97
CA GLY A 113 7.03 23.27 -17.83
C GLY A 113 5.90 23.81 -16.94
N LYS A 114 4.65 23.42 -17.19
CA LYS A 114 3.49 23.76 -16.35
C LYS A 114 3.12 22.57 -15.47
N VAL A 115 2.67 22.86 -14.25
CA VAL A 115 1.97 21.86 -13.43
C VAL A 115 0.57 21.68 -14.02
N VAL A 116 0.24 20.45 -14.40
CA VAL A 116 -1.05 20.11 -15.02
C VAL A 116 -1.84 19.26 -14.06
N VAL A 117 -3.07 19.67 -13.77
CA VAL A 117 -4.05 18.88 -13.02
C VAL A 117 -5.04 18.31 -14.02
N ILE A 118 -5.23 17.00 -14.01
CA ILE A 118 -6.21 16.31 -14.85
C ILE A 118 -7.42 16.02 -13.98
N ASN A 119 -8.56 16.61 -14.34
CA ASN A 119 -9.85 16.30 -13.71
C ASN A 119 -10.60 15.27 -14.57
N MET A 120 -10.71 14.03 -14.06
CA MET A 120 -11.45 12.95 -14.72
C MET A 120 -12.89 12.94 -14.19
N TRP A 121 -13.83 13.54 -14.95
CA TRP A 121 -15.23 13.65 -14.57
C TRP A 121 -16.18 13.20 -15.68
N ALA A 122 -17.40 12.83 -15.31
CA ALA A 122 -18.49 12.53 -16.23
C ALA A 122 -19.85 12.85 -15.58
N THR A 123 -20.89 13.10 -16.38
CA THR A 123 -22.23 13.49 -15.91
C THR A 123 -22.90 12.45 -15.00
N TRP A 124 -22.47 11.19 -15.05
CA TRP A 124 -23.02 10.08 -14.27
C TRP A 124 -21.98 9.41 -13.35
N CYS A 125 -20.97 10.16 -12.92
CA CYS A 125 -19.95 9.65 -12.01
C CYS A 125 -19.95 10.48 -10.71
N ALA A 126 -20.60 9.96 -9.66
CA ALA A 126 -20.50 10.49 -8.30
C ALA A 126 -19.54 9.59 -7.51
N PRO A 127 -18.44 10.09 -6.91
CA PRO A 127 -18.17 11.46 -6.50
C PRO A 127 -17.01 12.10 -7.32
N CYS A 128 -17.28 12.50 -8.57
CA CYS A 128 -16.45 13.47 -9.28
C CYS A 128 -16.72 14.91 -8.81
#